data_AF-A0A3L7AWS9-F1
#
_entry.id   AF-A0A3L7AWS9-F1
#
_cell.length_a   1.000
_cell.length_b   1.000
_cell.length_c   1.000
_cell.angle_alpha   90.00
_cell.angle_beta   90.00
_cell.angle_gamma   90.00
#
_symmetry.space_group_name_H-M   'P 1'
#
loop_
_entity.id
_entity.type
_entity.pdbx_description
1 polymer ?
#
loop_
_entity_poly.entity_id
_entity_poly.type
_entity_poly.pdbx_seq_one_letter_code
_entity_poly.pdbx_strand_id
1 'polypeptide(L)'
;MFLFDDVRPYRDQIGRVLGLLDGDKRWAYSLWRAPKGLNIDEIDRDQYPQAYLQSAGTAQAMTIEVRYIEADGIARQYVVGRAPGDYAIEPSVRMPYNNGSRHLDLYPNEVFTSEEATEIYYQYFLTDRVPDQYLLRLINQWE
;
A
#
# COMPACT_ATOMS: atom_id res chain seq x y z
N MET A 1 -10.54 2.28 -7.79
CA MET A 1 -10.49 3.17 -8.98
C MET A 1 -9.69 2.45 -10.04
N PHE A 2 -10.09 2.48 -11.31
CA PHE A 2 -9.26 1.98 -12.41
C PHE A 2 -8.30 3.08 -12.86
N LEU A 3 -7.15 2.70 -13.40
CA LEU A 3 -6.15 3.61 -13.93
C LEU A 3 -6.23 3.60 -15.46
N PHE A 4 -6.43 4.78 -16.07
CA PHE A 4 -6.52 4.94 -17.54
C PHE A 4 -5.62 6.08 -18.04
N ASP A 5 -4.74 5.86 -19.02
CA ASP A 5 -3.77 6.88 -19.47
C ASP A 5 -4.35 7.94 -20.44
N ASP A 6 -5.67 8.09 -20.52
CA ASP A 6 -6.34 8.91 -21.53
C ASP A 6 -6.68 10.34 -21.04
N VAL A 7 -6.94 10.53 -19.75
CA VAL A 7 -7.34 11.82 -19.16
C VAL A 7 -6.27 12.43 -18.25
N ARG A 8 -5.38 11.60 -17.68
CA ARG A 8 -4.33 12.01 -16.74
C ARG A 8 -3.24 10.93 -16.65
N PRO A 9 -1.95 11.26 -16.56
CA PRO A 9 -0.90 10.26 -16.37
C PRO A 9 -1.16 9.36 -15.16
N TYR A 10 -0.79 8.08 -15.25
CA TYR A 10 -1.01 7.10 -14.17
C TYR A 10 -0.49 7.57 -12.80
N ARG A 11 0.71 8.15 -12.77
CA ARG A 11 1.32 8.69 -11.55
C ARG A 11 0.42 9.76 -10.90
N ASP A 12 -0.15 10.66 -11.68
CA ASP A 12 -0.97 11.75 -11.17
C ASP A 12 -2.36 11.28 -10.72
N GLN A 13 -2.86 10.18 -11.28
CA GLN A 13 -4.08 9.53 -10.78
C GLN A 13 -3.82 8.87 -9.43
N ILE A 14 -2.73 8.12 -9.30
CA ILE A 14 -2.28 7.50 -8.05
C ILE A 14 -2.12 8.58 -6.96
N GLY A 15 -1.35 9.63 -7.25
CA GLY A 15 -1.11 10.70 -6.29
C GLY A 15 -2.38 11.46 -5.91
N ARG A 16 -3.31 11.66 -6.84
CA ARG A 16 -4.64 12.22 -6.51
C ARG A 16 -5.38 11.34 -5.51
N VAL A 17 -5.41 10.02 -5.68
CA VAL A 17 -6.18 9.15 -4.76
C VAL A 17 -5.54 9.12 -3.38
N LEU A 18 -4.22 8.97 -3.29
CA LEU A 18 -3.49 8.98 -2.02
C LEU A 18 -3.64 10.32 -1.31
N GLY A 19 -3.61 11.43 -2.05
CA GLY A 19 -3.81 12.78 -1.52
C GLY A 19 -5.25 13.06 -1.03
N LEU A 20 -6.21 12.20 -1.33
CA LEU A 20 -7.60 12.29 -0.85
C LEU A 20 -7.86 11.44 0.40
N LEU A 21 -6.85 10.73 0.92
CA LEU A 21 -7.00 9.95 2.13
C LEU A 21 -7.14 10.87 3.36
N ASP A 22 -8.15 10.61 4.19
CA ASP A 22 -8.53 11.40 5.35
C ASP A 22 -8.53 10.61 6.66
N GLY A 23 -8.21 9.31 6.63
CA GLY A 23 -8.19 8.44 7.81
C GLY A 23 -9.58 8.04 8.35
N ASP A 24 -10.66 8.56 7.77
CA ASP A 24 -12.05 8.34 8.19
C ASP A 24 -12.88 7.67 7.10
N LYS A 25 -13.34 8.43 6.08
CA LYS A 25 -14.17 7.89 4.98
C LYS A 25 -13.32 7.31 3.86
N ARG A 26 -12.15 7.91 3.66
CA ARG A 26 -11.14 7.50 2.68
C ARG A 26 -9.88 7.18 3.47
N TRP A 27 -9.89 6.03 4.11
CA TRP A 27 -8.82 5.65 5.02
C TRP A 27 -7.83 4.67 4.41
N ALA A 28 -8.14 4.06 3.27
CA ALA A 28 -7.25 3.13 2.58
C ALA A 28 -7.35 3.20 1.06
N TYR A 29 -6.26 2.80 0.42
CA TYR A 29 -6.18 2.58 -1.01
C TYR A 29 -5.35 1.31 -1.27
N SER A 30 -5.77 0.50 -2.24
CA SER A 30 -5.09 -0.71 -2.66
C SER A 30 -4.97 -0.75 -4.19
N LEU A 31 -3.81 -1.19 -4.66
CA LEU A 31 -3.43 -1.33 -6.05
C LEU A 31 -2.99 -2.78 -6.32
N TRP A 32 -3.58 -3.38 -7.34
CA TRP A 32 -3.30 -4.76 -7.76
C TRP A 32 -3.53 -4.90 -9.27
N ARG A 33 -2.88 -5.89 -9.89
CA ARG A 33 -3.03 -6.15 -11.33
C ARG A 33 -4.30 -6.92 -11.62
N ALA A 34 -5.10 -6.42 -12.56
CA ALA A 34 -6.20 -7.18 -13.13
C ALA A 34 -5.70 -8.51 -13.73
N PRO A 35 -6.47 -9.61 -13.63
CA PRO A 35 -6.09 -10.88 -14.24
C PRO A 35 -5.95 -10.72 -15.76
N LYS A 36 -4.93 -11.36 -16.33
CA LYS A 36 -4.66 -11.25 -17.76
C LYS A 36 -5.82 -11.85 -18.57
N GLY A 37 -6.30 -11.09 -19.56
CA GLY A 37 -7.30 -11.55 -20.52
C GLY A 37 -8.75 -11.42 -20.05
N LEU A 38 -8.99 -10.85 -18.87
CA LEU A 38 -10.33 -10.46 -18.43
C LEU A 38 -10.59 -8.99 -18.77
N ASN A 39 -11.79 -8.71 -19.27
CA ASN A 39 -12.32 -7.36 -19.32
C ASN A 39 -12.72 -6.89 -17.91
N ILE A 40 -12.87 -5.58 -17.74
CA ILE A 40 -13.14 -4.94 -16.45
C ILE A 40 -14.42 -5.48 -15.79
N ASP A 41 -15.43 -5.79 -16.58
CA ASP A 41 -16.73 -6.34 -16.17
C ASP A 41 -16.68 -7.83 -15.80
N GLU A 42 -15.62 -8.54 -16.19
CA GLU A 42 -15.39 -9.95 -15.88
C GLU A 42 -14.56 -10.15 -14.61
N ILE A 43 -14.01 -9.07 -14.05
CA ILE A 43 -13.21 -9.11 -12.83
C ILE A 43 -14.13 -9.38 -11.62
N ASP A 44 -13.99 -10.57 -11.03
CA ASP A 44 -14.58 -10.88 -9.72
C ASP A 44 -13.93 -10.01 -8.64
N ARG A 45 -14.72 -9.10 -8.08
CA ARG A 45 -14.29 -8.17 -7.03
C ARG A 45 -14.38 -8.75 -5.63
N ASP A 46 -15.10 -9.86 -5.47
CA ASP A 46 -15.22 -10.56 -4.20
C ASP A 46 -13.99 -11.46 -3.96
N GLN A 47 -13.27 -11.80 -5.03
CA GLN A 47 -12.00 -12.50 -4.92
C GLN A 47 -10.86 -11.56 -4.53
N TYR A 48 -10.37 -11.70 -3.30
CA TYR A 48 -9.30 -10.84 -2.80
C TYR A 48 -7.98 -11.10 -3.53
N PRO A 49 -7.31 -10.05 -4.05
CA PRO A 49 -6.04 -10.22 -4.77
C PRO A 49 -4.98 -10.82 -3.84
N GLN A 50 -4.21 -11.78 -4.35
CA GLN A 50 -3.15 -12.44 -3.58
C GLN A 50 -1.84 -11.64 -3.54
N ALA A 51 -1.65 -10.71 -4.48
CA ALA A 51 -0.55 -9.76 -4.49
C ALA A 51 -1.09 -8.35 -4.74
N TYR A 52 -0.69 -7.41 -3.89
CA TYR A 52 -1.14 -6.02 -3.94
C TYR A 52 -0.21 -5.12 -3.16
N LEU A 53 -0.29 -3.82 -3.43
CA LEU A 53 0.24 -2.75 -2.60
C LEU A 53 -0.95 -2.00 -1.99
N GLN A 54 -0.93 -1.76 -0.68
CA GLN A 54 -1.98 -0.99 0.00
C GLN A 54 -1.42 0.05 0.94
N SER A 55 -2.28 0.99 1.34
CA SER A 55 -1.98 2.04 2.30
C SER A 55 -3.17 2.26 3.20
N ALA A 56 -2.91 2.68 4.43
CA ALA A 56 -3.93 3.11 5.37
C ALA A 56 -3.47 4.35 6.15
N GLY A 57 -4.37 5.31 6.35
CA GLY A 57 -4.11 6.56 7.08
C GLY A 57 -4.66 7.78 6.35
N THR A 58 -3.90 8.88 6.40
CA THR A 58 -4.22 10.19 5.82
C THR A 58 -3.20 10.56 4.75
N ALA A 59 -3.52 11.56 3.92
CA ALA A 59 -2.57 12.11 2.95
C ALA A 59 -1.25 12.62 3.59
N GLN A 60 -1.28 13.05 4.85
CA GLN A 60 -0.09 13.55 5.56
C GLN A 60 0.70 12.42 6.24
N ALA A 61 0.05 11.31 6.57
CA ALA A 61 0.66 10.21 7.29
C ALA A 61 -0.11 8.91 7.03
N MET A 62 0.51 7.97 6.32
CA MET A 62 -0.04 6.66 6.00
C MET A 62 1.04 5.58 6.11
N THR A 63 0.63 4.35 6.42
CA THR A 63 1.48 3.17 6.20
C THR A 63 1.41 2.74 4.74
N ILE A 64 2.42 1.98 4.30
CA ILE A 64 2.38 1.24 3.04
C ILE A 64 2.69 -0.22 3.36
N GLU A 65 1.85 -1.11 2.86
CA GLU A 65 2.01 -2.55 2.99
C GLU A 65 2.01 -3.19 1.61
N VAL A 66 2.86 -4.19 1.42
CA VAL A 66 2.89 -4.98 0.19
C VAL A 66 2.67 -6.45 0.51
N ARG A 67 1.82 -7.12 -0.28
CA ARG A 67 1.66 -8.56 -0.26
C ARG A 67 2.28 -9.14 -1.53
N TYR A 68 3.18 -10.10 -1.35
CA TYR A 68 3.77 -10.86 -2.44
C TYR A 68 3.38 -12.34 -2.33
N ILE A 69 3.27 -13.00 -3.47
CA ILE A 69 3.41 -14.46 -3.54
C ILE A 69 4.90 -14.73 -3.67
N GLU A 70 5.49 -15.35 -2.66
CA GLU A 70 6.92 -15.64 -2.66
C GLU A 70 7.26 -16.85 -3.53
N ALA A 71 8.56 -17.12 -3.69
CA ALA A 71 9.06 -18.23 -4.52
C ALA A 71 8.57 -19.61 -4.07
N ASP A 72 8.19 -19.76 -2.80
CA ASP A 72 7.59 -20.98 -2.25
C ASP A 72 6.07 -21.07 -2.47
N GLY A 73 5.48 -20.11 -3.17
CA GLY A 73 4.04 -20.01 -3.42
C GLY A 73 3.23 -19.47 -2.24
N ILE A 74 3.87 -19.16 -1.10
CA ILE A 74 3.19 -18.65 0.08
C ILE A 74 3.07 -17.14 -0.01
N ALA A 75 1.86 -16.65 0.19
CA ALA A 75 1.62 -15.22 0.25
C ALA A 75 2.12 -14.65 1.59
N ARG A 76 2.98 -13.63 1.53
CA ARG A 76 3.53 -12.91 2.68
C ARG A 76 3.25 -11.44 2.58
N GLN A 77 3.04 -10.80 3.72
CA GLN A 77 2.73 -9.38 3.81
C GLN A 77 3.81 -8.64 4.59
N TYR A 78 4.18 -7.47 4.09
CA TYR A 78 5.26 -6.68 4.64
C TYR A 78 4.81 -5.23 4.82
N VAL A 79 5.26 -4.60 5.90
CA VAL A 79 5.25 -3.15 6.04
C VAL A 79 6.49 -2.59 5.36
N VAL A 80 6.31 -1.54 4.56
CA VAL A 80 7.40 -0.83 3.89
C VAL A 80 7.98 0.21 4.84
N GLY A 81 9.30 0.30 4.94
CA GLY A 81 10.00 1.28 5.77
C GLY A 81 11.17 1.92 5.03
N ARG A 82 11.49 3.18 5.36
CA ARG A 82 12.71 3.85 4.87
C ARG A 82 13.95 3.23 5.54
N ALA A 83 15.08 3.24 4.84
CA ALA A 83 16.38 2.96 5.43
C ALA A 83 17.06 4.26 5.92
N PRO A 84 17.80 4.24 7.05
CA PRO A 84 17.87 3.13 8.01
C PRO A 84 16.57 3.01 8.83
N GLY A 85 16.29 1.80 9.29
CA GLY A 85 15.24 1.52 10.28
C GLY A 85 15.84 1.00 11.58
N ASP A 86 15.32 1.43 12.73
CA ASP A 86 15.66 0.86 14.03
C ASP A 86 14.50 -0.02 14.51
N TYR A 87 14.63 -1.32 14.24
CA TYR A 87 13.64 -2.33 14.62
C TYR A 87 14.04 -3.10 15.89
N ALA A 88 15.05 -2.62 16.63
CA ALA A 88 15.43 -3.19 17.92
C ALA A 88 14.61 -2.61 19.08
N ILE A 89 13.97 -1.46 18.86
CA ILE A 89 13.03 -0.83 19.79
C ILE A 89 11.59 -1.22 19.47
N GLU A 90 10.65 -0.92 20.35
CA GLU A 90 9.23 -1.08 20.06
C GLU A 90 8.72 0.00 19.09
N PRO A 91 7.70 -0.30 18.26
CA PRO A 91 7.00 0.70 17.45
C PRO A 91 6.50 1.87 18.33
N SER A 92 6.68 3.09 17.86
CA SER A 92 6.31 4.31 18.61
C SER A 92 5.21 5.14 17.97
N VAL A 93 4.82 4.81 16.73
CA VAL A 93 3.74 5.50 16.03
C VAL A 93 2.50 4.63 16.01
N ARG A 94 1.40 5.14 16.59
CA ARG A 94 0.09 4.50 16.52
C ARG A 94 -0.73 5.17 15.43
N MET A 95 -0.93 4.48 14.31
CA MET A 95 -1.69 5.00 13.18
C MET A 95 -3.15 4.56 13.27
N PRO A 96 -4.11 5.46 13.55
CA PRO A 96 -5.52 5.13 13.49
C PRO A 96 -5.97 4.92 12.04
N TYR A 97 -6.86 3.97 11.82
CA TYR A 97 -7.56 3.78 10.55
C TYR A 97 -8.97 3.30 10.78
N ASN A 98 -9.79 3.29 9.72
CA ASN A 98 -11.20 2.93 9.79
C ASN A 98 -11.95 3.75 10.86
N ASN A 99 -11.90 5.09 10.72
CA ASN A 99 -12.48 6.04 11.67
C ASN A 99 -12.00 5.86 13.13
N GLY A 100 -10.71 5.55 13.28
CA GLY A 100 -10.07 5.34 14.60
C GLY A 100 -10.49 4.08 15.35
N SER A 101 -11.36 3.24 14.77
CA SER A 101 -11.77 1.97 15.38
C SER A 101 -10.65 0.92 15.41
N ARG A 102 -9.66 1.07 14.53
CA ARG A 102 -8.49 0.20 14.46
C ARG A 102 -7.21 1.04 14.44
N HIS A 103 -6.10 0.41 14.79
CA HIS A 103 -4.78 1.03 14.76
C HIS A 103 -3.72 0.04 14.30
N LEU A 104 -2.65 0.58 13.73
CA LEU A 104 -1.41 -0.13 13.46
C LEU A 104 -0.31 0.46 14.32
N ASP A 105 0.55 -0.40 14.87
CA ASP A 105 1.76 0.00 15.56
C ASP A 105 2.92 -0.03 14.56
N LEU A 106 3.47 1.16 14.29
CA LEU A 106 4.43 1.43 13.23
C LEU A 106 5.71 2.04 13.80
N TYR A 107 6.81 1.77 13.10
CA TYR A 107 8.04 2.51 13.31
C TYR A 107 7.97 3.87 12.59
N PRO A 108 8.66 4.91 13.09
CA PRO A 108 8.65 6.23 12.44
C PRO A 108 9.07 6.19 10.97
N ASN A 109 9.97 5.28 10.59
CA ASN A 109 10.43 5.13 9.21
C ASN A 109 9.40 4.45 8.28
N GLU A 110 8.30 3.91 8.81
CA GLU A 110 7.21 3.22 8.08
C GLU A 110 6.00 4.13 7.79
N VAL A 111 6.11 5.42 8.11
CA VAL A 111 5.03 6.41 7.92
C VAL A 111 5.39 7.35 6.76
N PHE A 112 4.53 7.42 5.76
CA PHE A 112 4.76 8.16 4.52
C PHE A 112 3.74 9.27 4.33
N THR A 113 4.17 10.33 3.67
CA THR A 113 3.25 11.30 3.05
C THR A 113 2.67 10.73 1.76
N SER A 114 1.57 11.30 1.26
CA SER A 114 0.99 10.91 -0.02
C SER A 114 1.96 11.13 -1.20
N GLU A 115 2.84 12.12 -1.11
CA GLU A 115 3.84 12.39 -2.15
C GLU A 115 4.86 11.24 -2.24
N GLU A 116 5.44 10.85 -1.10
CA GLU A 116 6.36 9.71 -1.05
C GLU A 116 5.67 8.40 -1.43
N ALA A 117 4.44 8.20 -0.96
CA ALA A 117 3.64 7.02 -1.31
C ALA A 117 3.36 6.96 -2.82
N THR A 118 3.18 8.10 -3.48
CA THR A 118 2.95 8.16 -4.94
C THR A 118 4.12 7.56 -5.70
N GLU A 119 5.35 7.86 -5.30
CA GLU A 119 6.55 7.28 -5.93
C GLU A 119 6.60 5.77 -5.77
N ILE A 120 6.34 5.28 -4.55
CA ILE A 120 6.37 3.84 -4.27
C ILE A 120 5.29 3.11 -5.07
N TYR A 121 4.06 3.66 -5.10
CA TYR A 121 2.97 3.09 -5.87
C TYR A 121 3.24 3.11 -7.37
N TYR A 122 3.83 4.19 -7.89
CA TYR A 122 4.12 4.29 -9.30
C TYR A 122 5.22 3.31 -9.73
N GLN A 123 6.25 3.12 -8.91
CA GLN A 123 7.27 2.10 -9.15
C GLN A 123 6.69 0.68 -9.08
N TYR A 124 5.83 0.41 -8.10
CA TYR A 124 5.12 -0.87 -7.99
C TYR A 124 4.20 -1.11 -9.19
N PHE A 125 3.47 -0.10 -9.66
CA PHE A 125 2.64 -0.19 -10.86
C PHE A 125 3.44 -0.65 -12.09
N LEU A 126 4.66 -0.11 -12.25
CA LEU A 126 5.55 -0.45 -13.36
C LEU A 126 6.18 -1.83 -13.22
N THR A 127 6.56 -2.25 -12.00
CA THR A 127 7.49 -3.38 -11.80
C THR A 127 6.94 -4.54 -10.95
N ASP A 128 5.75 -4.40 -10.36
CA ASP A 128 5.22 -5.26 -9.29
C ASP A 128 6.09 -5.35 -8.04
N ARG A 129 7.05 -4.44 -7.87
CA ARG A 129 7.98 -4.45 -6.75
C ARG A 129 8.09 -3.08 -6.10
N VAL A 130 8.13 -3.10 -4.78
CA VAL A 130 8.59 -1.96 -3.98
C VAL A 130 10.07 -1.71 -4.30
N PRO A 131 10.53 -0.46 -4.47
CA PRO A 131 11.92 -0.18 -4.75
C PRO A 131 12.88 -0.74 -3.69
N ASP A 132 14.00 -1.32 -4.11
CA ASP A 132 14.97 -2.03 -3.24
C ASP A 132 15.61 -1.15 -2.14
N GLN A 133 15.52 0.17 -2.27
CA GLN A 133 15.99 1.11 -1.25
C GLN A 133 15.13 1.11 0.02
N TYR A 134 13.93 0.54 -0.02
CA TYR A 134 13.05 0.41 1.14
C TYR A 134 13.24 -0.95 1.82
N LEU A 135 13.08 -0.93 3.13
CA LEU A 135 13.06 -2.12 3.98
C LEU A 135 11.67 -2.74 3.96
N LEU A 136 11.61 -4.07 4.01
CA LEU A 136 10.37 -4.83 4.12
C LEU A 136 10.36 -5.60 5.43
N ARG A 137 9.49 -5.20 6.37
CA ARG A 137 9.30 -5.90 7.63
C ARG A 137 8.12 -6.84 7.51
N LEU A 138 8.37 -8.15 7.66
CA LEU A 138 7.32 -9.17 7.64
C LEU A 138 6.31 -8.91 8.75
N ILE A 139 5.03 -8.96 8.42
CA ILE A 139 3.94 -8.96 9.39
C ILE A 139 3.13 -10.25 9.24
N ASN A 140 2.86 -10.89 10.37
CA ASN A 140 1.85 -11.93 10.41
C ASN A 140 0.50 -11.24 10.26
N GLN A 141 -0.31 -11.67 9.29
CA GLN A 141 -1.62 -11.07 9.11
C GLN A 141 -2.40 -11.15 10.42
N TRP A 142 -2.94 -10.00 10.81
CA TRP A 142 -3.87 -9.78 11.91
C TRP A 142 -4.95 -10.88 11.93
N GLU A 143 -5.08 -11.59 13.07
CA GLU A 143 -6.25 -12.41 13.40
C GLU A 143 -7.53 -11.55 13.46
#